data_AF-A0A969P383-F1
#
_entry.id   AF-A0A969P383-F1
#
_cell.length_a   1.000
_cell.length_b   1.000
_cell.length_c   1.000
_cell.angle_alpha   90.00
_cell.angle_beta   90.00
_cell.angle_gamma   90.00
#
_symmetry.space_group_name_H-M   'P 1'
#
loop_
_entity.id
_entity.type
_entity.pdbx_description
1 polymer ?
#
loop_
_entity_poly.entity_id
_entity_poly.type
_entity_poly.pdbx_seq_one_letter_code
_entity_poly.pdbx_strand_id
1 'polypeptide(L)'
;MAYVRETQVMHTLETLREELCHRVALALGKRLPMIGVSANAPDQQLQHQYNMVSTVTRFHQMLQAGVTIDSRLLAAEYDWAGRKLSAMGATWEHQSALFEMYFDEASRLHEWTAEERAVLEQIRTRMYATAQKAYEQPVQC
;
A
#
# COMPACT_ATOMS: atom_id res chain seq x y z
N MET A 1 -2.96 -21.12 15.48
CA MET A 1 -3.76 -21.30 14.24
C MET A 1 -3.91 -20.02 13.40
N ALA A 2 -3.74 -18.81 13.95
CA ALA A 2 -3.85 -17.55 13.18
C ALA A 2 -2.78 -17.39 12.05
N TYR A 3 -1.54 -17.80 12.30
CA TYR A 3 -0.42 -17.65 11.35
C TYR A 3 -0.60 -18.39 10.01
N VAL A 4 -1.23 -19.57 10.04
CA VAL A 4 -1.51 -20.37 8.83
C VAL A 4 -2.51 -19.65 7.92
N ARG A 5 -3.51 -18.98 8.50
CA ARG A 5 -4.52 -18.24 7.72
C ARG A 5 -4.00 -16.92 7.18
N GLU A 6 -3.19 -16.18 7.95
CA GLU A 6 -2.49 -15.01 7.41
C GLU A 6 -1.65 -15.41 6.18
N THR A 7 -0.91 -16.51 6.27
CA THR A 7 -0.11 -17.02 5.14
C THR A 7 -0.96 -17.40 3.93
N GLN A 8 -2.13 -18.01 4.15
CA GLN A 8 -3.05 -18.37 3.06
C GLN A 8 -3.66 -17.15 2.37
N VAL A 9 -4.13 -16.15 3.14
CA VAL A 9 -4.60 -14.88 2.59
C VAL A 9 -3.48 -14.21 1.78
N MET A 10 -2.25 -14.24 2.28
CA MET A 10 -1.10 -13.70 1.57
C MET A 10 -0.78 -14.42 0.28
N HIS A 11 -0.89 -15.75 0.27
CA HIS A 11 -0.71 -16.55 -0.94
C HIS A 11 -1.77 -16.18 -1.99
N THR A 12 -3.04 -16.07 -1.59
CA THR A 12 -4.12 -15.63 -2.49
C THR A 12 -3.85 -14.21 -3.02
N LEU A 13 -3.44 -13.27 -2.17
CA LEU A 13 -3.07 -11.93 -2.61
C LEU A 13 -1.94 -11.94 -3.65
N GLU A 14 -0.93 -12.80 -3.49
CA GLU A 14 0.15 -12.97 -4.49
C GLU A 14 -0.39 -13.48 -5.82
N THR A 15 -1.30 -14.46 -5.81
CA THR A 15 -1.90 -14.95 -7.06
C THR A 15 -2.70 -13.88 -7.81
N LEU A 16 -3.20 -12.87 -7.09
CA LEU A 16 -3.96 -11.75 -7.65
C LEU A 16 -3.08 -10.52 -7.94
N ARG A 17 -1.78 -10.58 -7.65
CA ARG A 17 -0.89 -9.41 -7.59
C ARG A 17 -0.96 -8.53 -8.84
N GLU A 18 -0.85 -9.13 -10.03
CA GLU A 18 -0.81 -8.35 -11.27
C GLU A 18 -2.11 -7.58 -11.50
N GLU A 19 -3.25 -8.25 -11.38
CA GLU A 19 -4.56 -7.62 -11.56
C GLU A 19 -4.87 -6.61 -10.45
N LEU A 20 -4.60 -6.96 -9.19
CA LEU A 20 -4.81 -6.11 -8.03
C LEU A 20 -3.96 -4.83 -8.14
N CYS A 21 -2.66 -4.96 -8.40
CA CYS A 21 -1.78 -3.81 -8.54
C CYS A 21 -2.21 -2.90 -9.69
N HIS A 22 -2.64 -3.48 -10.82
CA HIS A 22 -3.12 -2.72 -11.97
C HIS A 22 -4.39 -1.91 -11.64
N ARG A 23 -5.42 -2.56 -11.06
CA ARG A 23 -6.69 -1.91 -10.71
C ARG A 23 -6.50 -0.80 -9.68
N VAL A 24 -5.71 -1.07 -8.64
CA VAL A 24 -5.43 -0.08 -7.59
C VAL A 24 -4.62 1.09 -8.15
N ALA A 25 -3.63 0.86 -9.01
CA ALA A 25 -2.85 1.94 -9.63
C ALA A 25 -3.73 2.84 -10.52
N LEU A 26 -4.64 2.25 -11.30
CA LEU A 26 -5.61 3.00 -12.09
C LEU A 26 -6.58 3.81 -11.22
N ALA A 27 -7.04 3.25 -10.10
CA ALA A 27 -7.93 3.94 -9.18
C ALA A 27 -7.21 5.09 -8.47
N LEU A 28 -5.96 4.87 -8.03
CA LEU A 28 -5.14 5.88 -7.35
C LEU A 28 -4.81 7.05 -8.28
N GLY A 29 -4.39 6.77 -9.51
CA GLY A 29 -4.09 7.83 -10.49
C GLY A 29 -5.29 8.70 -10.87
N LYS A 30 -6.53 8.25 -10.60
CA LYS A 30 -7.75 9.06 -10.77
C LYS A 30 -8.06 9.91 -9.54
N ARG A 31 -7.71 9.46 -8.33
CA ARG A 31 -8.05 10.13 -7.06
C ARG A 31 -6.95 11.08 -6.59
N LEU A 32 -5.68 10.71 -6.80
CA LEU A 32 -4.54 11.42 -6.26
C LEU A 32 -3.92 12.35 -7.31
N PRO A 33 -3.45 13.54 -6.91
CA PRO A 33 -2.76 14.44 -7.81
C PRO A 33 -1.41 13.86 -8.29
N MET A 34 -0.87 14.42 -9.37
CA MET A 34 0.47 14.05 -9.84
C MET A 34 1.54 14.47 -8.83
N ILE A 35 2.17 13.49 -8.19
CA ILE A 35 3.26 13.67 -7.22
C ILE A 35 4.53 12.98 -7.72
N GLY A 36 5.67 13.61 -7.50
CA GLY A 36 6.97 13.08 -7.91
C GLY A 36 7.18 13.04 -9.43
N VAL A 37 6.41 13.83 -10.18
CA VAL A 37 6.57 13.99 -11.63
C VAL A 37 7.27 15.32 -11.89
N SER A 38 8.39 15.27 -12.63
CA SER A 38 9.10 16.48 -13.04
C SER A 38 8.26 17.31 -14.00
N ALA A 39 8.24 18.64 -13.81
CA ALA A 39 7.62 19.56 -14.76
C ALA A 39 8.24 19.46 -16.16
N ASN A 40 9.49 19.00 -16.26
CA ASN A 40 10.23 18.82 -17.51
C ASN A 40 10.10 17.39 -18.07
N ALA A 41 9.26 16.52 -17.49
CA ALA A 41 9.08 15.18 -18.02
C ALA A 41 8.44 15.25 -19.43
N PRO A 42 8.94 14.49 -20.41
CA PRO A 42 8.44 14.51 -21.78
C PRO A 42 6.98 14.05 -21.88
N ASP A 43 6.56 13.15 -20.97
CA ASP A 43 5.15 12.77 -20.77
C ASP A 43 4.88 12.63 -19.26
N GLN A 44 4.32 13.68 -18.67
CA GLN A 44 3.99 13.72 -17.25
C GLN A 44 2.92 12.69 -16.86
N GLN A 45 1.99 12.39 -17.77
CA GLN A 45 0.88 11.49 -17.49
C GLN A 45 1.35 10.03 -17.49
N LEU A 46 2.21 9.66 -18.45
CA LEU A 46 2.85 8.35 -18.47
C LEU A 46 3.76 8.15 -17.26
N GLN A 47 4.55 9.17 -16.89
CA GLN A 47 5.39 9.13 -15.68
C GLN A 47 4.54 8.96 -14.42
N HIS A 48 3.41 9.67 -14.32
CA HIS A 48 2.50 9.53 -13.19
C HIS A 48 1.92 8.12 -13.09
N GLN A 49 1.45 7.54 -14.20
CA GLN A 49 0.95 6.17 -14.24
C GLN A 49 2.02 5.16 -13.80
N TYR A 50 3.25 5.32 -14.28
CA TYR A 50 4.39 4.50 -13.86
C TYR A 50 4.63 4.62 -12.34
N ASN A 51 4.62 5.84 -11.80
CA ASN A 51 4.78 6.08 -10.37
C ASN A 51 3.65 5.42 -9.55
N MET A 52 2.40 5.46 -10.03
CA MET A 52 1.27 4.78 -9.35
C MET A 52 1.45 3.27 -9.32
N VAL A 53 1.81 2.65 -10.45
CA VAL A 53 2.08 1.20 -10.51
C VAL A 53 3.24 0.81 -9.60
N SER A 54 4.33 1.58 -9.61
CA SER A 54 5.49 1.36 -8.74
C SER A 54 5.12 1.46 -7.25
N THR A 55 4.32 2.48 -6.90
CA THR A 55 3.84 2.70 -5.53
C THR A 55 3.01 1.53 -5.03
N VAL A 56 2.04 1.07 -5.82
CA VAL A 56 1.18 -0.06 -5.44
C VAL A 56 1.95 -1.37 -5.38
N THR A 57 2.89 -1.58 -6.31
CA THR A 57 3.74 -2.78 -6.32
C THR A 57 4.62 -2.83 -5.07
N ARG A 58 5.26 -1.71 -4.70
CA ARG A 58 6.04 -1.62 -3.46
C ARG A 58 5.17 -1.87 -2.23
N PHE A 59 3.95 -1.33 -2.21
CA PHE A 59 3.00 -1.58 -1.13
C PHE A 59 2.65 -3.06 -0.97
N HIS A 60 2.38 -3.77 -2.06
CA HIS A 60 2.12 -5.21 -2.05
C HIS A 60 3.32 -6.00 -1.48
N GLN A 61 4.53 -5.67 -1.90
CA GLN A 61 5.76 -6.29 -1.40
C GLN A 61 5.98 -6.03 0.09
N MET A 62 5.71 -4.81 0.55
CA MET A 62 5.76 -4.47 1.97
C MET A 62 4.75 -5.28 2.78
N LEU A 63 3.51 -5.40 2.28
CA LEU A 63 2.46 -6.20 2.89
C LEU A 63 2.90 -7.67 3.05
N GLN A 64 3.50 -8.25 2.01
CA GLN A 64 4.10 -9.57 2.09
C GLN A 64 5.21 -9.68 3.13
N ALA A 65 6.20 -8.80 3.09
CA ALA A 65 7.32 -8.83 4.03
C ALA A 65 6.87 -8.66 5.47
N GLY A 66 5.88 -7.79 5.71
CA GLY A 66 5.34 -7.53 7.04
C GLY A 66 4.53 -8.67 7.64
N VAL A 67 3.90 -9.50 6.81
CA VAL A 67 3.14 -10.68 7.26
C VAL A 67 4.04 -11.92 7.37
N THR A 68 4.99 -12.09 6.46
CA THR A 68 5.79 -13.33 6.34
C THR A 68 7.15 -13.28 6.99
N ILE A 69 7.73 -12.09 7.22
CA ILE A 69 9.09 -11.91 7.75
C ILE A 69 9.06 -11.26 9.13
N ASP A 70 8.83 -9.95 9.20
CA ASP A 70 8.85 -9.21 10.46
C ASP A 70 8.05 -7.90 10.36
N SER A 71 7.02 -7.79 11.21
CA SER A 71 6.22 -6.56 11.38
C SER A 71 7.04 -5.32 11.76
N ARG A 72 8.23 -5.46 12.35
CA ARG A 72 9.11 -4.33 12.69
C ARG A 72 9.71 -3.66 11.44
N LEU A 73 9.89 -4.42 10.37
CA LEU A 73 10.37 -3.88 9.09
C LEU A 73 9.33 -2.96 8.45
N LEU A 74 8.03 -3.23 8.66
CA LEU A 74 6.96 -2.33 8.22
C LEU A 74 7.09 -0.95 8.86
N ALA A 75 7.33 -0.89 10.16
CA ALA A 75 7.49 0.38 10.87
C ALA A 75 8.67 1.18 10.33
N ALA A 76 9.83 0.54 10.15
CA ALA A 76 11.01 1.20 9.59
C ALA A 76 10.81 1.72 8.16
N GLU A 77 10.11 0.96 7.31
CA GLU A 77 9.76 1.39 5.95
C GLU A 77 8.79 2.57 5.96
N TYR A 78 7.75 2.54 6.81
CA TYR A 78 6.81 3.66 6.92
C TYR A 78 7.46 4.90 7.54
N ASP A 79 8.37 4.75 8.49
CA ASP A 79 9.15 5.86 9.05
C ASP A 79 10.04 6.50 7.97
N TRP A 80 10.70 5.67 7.16
CA TRP A 80 11.49 6.16 6.03
C TRP A 80 10.60 6.88 4.99
N ALA A 81 9.46 6.27 4.64
CA ALA A 81 8.51 6.81 3.68
C ALA A 81 7.92 8.15 4.17
N GLY A 82 7.49 8.21 5.43
CA GLY A 82 6.97 9.43 6.07
C GLY A 82 8.00 10.56 6.03
N ARG A 83 9.28 10.29 6.29
CA ARG A 83 10.34 11.33 6.20
C ARG A 83 10.66 11.73 4.76
N LYS A 84 10.82 10.77 3.85
CA LYS A 84 11.36 11.04 2.50
C LYS A 84 10.29 11.41 1.48
N LEU A 85 9.17 10.72 1.48
CA LEU A 85 8.08 10.97 0.53
C LEU A 85 7.25 12.19 0.93
N SER A 86 7.12 12.50 2.23
CA SER A 86 6.48 13.76 2.66
C SER A 86 7.23 14.99 2.15
N ALA A 87 8.56 14.94 2.05
CA ALA A 87 9.35 16.03 1.45
C ALA A 87 9.06 16.21 -0.05
N MET A 88 8.50 15.18 -0.71
CA MET A 88 8.07 15.19 -2.11
C MET A 88 6.58 15.48 -2.27
N GLY A 89 5.86 15.76 -1.17
CA GLY A 89 4.42 16.05 -1.17
C GLY A 89 3.51 14.84 -0.97
N ALA A 90 4.05 13.63 -0.76
CA ALA A 90 3.23 12.47 -0.43
C ALA A 90 2.86 12.51 1.06
N THR A 91 1.61 12.88 1.33
CA THR A 91 1.08 13.04 2.69
C THR A 91 0.43 11.75 3.21
N TRP A 92 0.00 11.79 4.47
CA TRP A 92 -0.81 10.72 5.06
C TRP A 92 -2.06 10.39 4.23
N GLU A 93 -2.74 11.41 3.67
CA GLU A 93 -3.94 11.22 2.84
C GLU A 93 -3.66 10.35 1.60
N HIS A 94 -2.44 10.43 1.04
CA HIS A 94 -2.03 9.59 -0.09
C HIS A 94 -1.86 8.14 0.36
N GLN A 95 -1.19 7.94 1.50
CA GLN A 95 -0.97 6.63 2.06
C GLN A 95 -2.29 5.98 2.52
N SER A 96 -3.20 6.73 3.13
CA SER A 96 -4.51 6.25 3.56
C SER A 96 -5.39 5.87 2.36
N ALA A 97 -5.38 6.66 1.27
CA ALA A 97 -6.08 6.33 0.04
C ALA A 97 -5.55 5.03 -0.60
N LEU A 98 -4.24 4.82 -0.59
CA LEU A 98 -3.62 3.56 -1.03
C LEU A 98 -4.11 2.36 -0.20
N PHE A 99 -4.16 2.49 1.13
CA PHE A 99 -4.71 1.45 2.00
C PHE A 99 -6.17 1.12 1.65
N GLU A 100 -7.03 2.15 1.59
CA GLU A 100 -8.45 1.98 1.26
C GLU A 100 -8.62 1.25 -0.07
N MET A 101 -8.02 1.77 -1.14
CA MET A 101 -8.21 1.21 -2.47
C MET A 101 -7.65 -0.19 -2.60
N TYR A 102 -6.49 -0.46 -2.01
CA TYR A 102 -5.88 -1.77 -2.09
C TYR A 102 -6.77 -2.85 -1.46
N PHE A 103 -7.24 -2.61 -0.24
CA PHE A 103 -8.06 -3.59 0.46
C PHE A 103 -9.49 -3.67 -0.08
N ASP A 104 -10.05 -2.58 -0.60
CA ASP A 104 -11.34 -2.57 -1.29
C ASP A 104 -11.29 -3.39 -2.59
N GLU A 105 -10.26 -3.21 -3.42
CA GLU A 105 -10.09 -3.99 -4.66
C GLU A 105 -9.74 -5.46 -4.35
N ALA A 106 -8.89 -5.72 -3.37
CA ALA A 106 -8.60 -7.09 -2.93
C ALA A 106 -9.89 -7.81 -2.50
N SER A 107 -10.77 -7.12 -1.76
CA SER A 107 -12.07 -7.64 -1.32
C SER A 107 -13.05 -7.93 -2.47
N ARG A 108 -12.90 -7.25 -3.62
CA ARG A 108 -13.74 -7.44 -4.81
C ARG A 108 -13.23 -8.51 -5.76
N LEU A 109 -11.91 -8.71 -5.82
CA LEU A 109 -11.26 -9.60 -6.78
C LEU A 109 -11.37 -11.10 -6.44
N HIS A 110 -11.73 -11.42 -5.21
CA HIS A 110 -11.79 -12.82 -4.75
C HIS A 110 -12.97 -13.05 -3.82
N GLU A 111 -13.54 -14.25 -3.91
CA GLU A 111 -14.61 -14.70 -3.02
C GLU A 111 -14.03 -15.17 -1.68
N TRP A 112 -13.67 -14.20 -0.84
CA TRP A 112 -13.16 -14.48 0.49
C TRP A 112 -14.23 -15.09 1.41
N THR A 113 -13.86 -16.15 2.13
CA THR A 113 -14.64 -16.64 3.28
C THR A 113 -14.72 -15.59 4.38
N ALA A 114 -15.70 -15.72 5.28
CA ALA A 114 -15.83 -14.79 6.42
C ALA A 114 -14.55 -14.70 7.27
N GLU A 115 -13.85 -15.83 7.43
CA GLU A 115 -12.62 -15.90 8.19
C GLU A 115 -11.45 -15.22 7.48
N GLU A 116 -11.31 -15.41 6.16
CA GLU A 116 -10.29 -14.74 5.38
C GLU A 116 -10.53 -13.23 5.28
N ARG A 117 -11.79 -12.79 5.18
CA ARG A 117 -12.14 -11.35 5.25
C ARG A 117 -11.73 -10.76 6.60
N ALA A 118 -11.99 -11.46 7.69
CA ALA A 118 -11.57 -11.01 9.02
C ALA A 118 -10.04 -10.89 9.13
N VAL A 119 -9.30 -11.82 8.52
CA VAL A 119 -7.83 -11.76 8.43
C VAL A 119 -7.36 -10.59 7.56
N LEU A 120 -7.98 -10.38 6.40
CA LEU A 120 -7.66 -9.27 5.50
C LEU A 120 -7.85 -7.91 6.21
N GLU A 121 -8.94 -7.76 6.95
CA GLU A 121 -9.22 -6.55 7.75
C GLU A 121 -8.25 -6.38 8.93
N GLN A 122 -7.82 -7.47 9.57
CA GLN A 122 -6.78 -7.42 10.60
C GLN A 122 -5.44 -6.94 10.02
N ILE A 123 -5.04 -7.45 8.85
CA ILE A 123 -3.83 -7.00 8.14
C ILE A 123 -3.96 -5.51 7.81
N ARG A 124 -5.08 -5.08 7.23
CA ARG A 124 -5.37 -3.67 6.95
C ARG A 124 -5.21 -2.80 8.19
N THR A 125 -5.89 -3.16 9.28
CA THR A 125 -5.88 -2.41 10.54
C THR A 125 -4.46 -2.29 11.09
N ARG A 126 -3.71 -3.39 11.12
CA ARG A 126 -2.33 -3.42 11.61
C ARG A 126 -1.40 -2.52 10.79
N MET A 127 -1.48 -2.60 9.46
CA MET A 127 -0.64 -1.79 8.59
C MET A 127 -1.02 -0.31 8.65
N TYR A 128 -2.32 0.00 8.65
CA TYR A 128 -2.82 1.36 8.78
C TYR A 128 -2.33 2.00 10.08
N ALA A 129 -2.52 1.34 11.23
CA ALA A 129 -2.07 1.84 12.51
C ALA A 129 -0.55 2.02 12.60
N THR A 130 0.22 1.19 11.90
CA THR A 130 1.69 1.30 11.83
C THR A 130 2.10 2.50 10.99
N ALA A 131 1.52 2.66 9.79
CA ALA A 131 1.80 3.77 8.92
C ALA A 131 1.34 5.12 9.51
N GLN A 132 0.16 5.15 10.14
CA GLN A 132 -0.38 6.37 10.75
C GLN A 132 0.61 6.93 11.78
N LYS A 133 1.11 6.08 12.68
CA LYS A 133 2.12 6.48 13.67
C LYS A 133 3.39 7.07 13.05
N ALA A 134 3.83 6.54 11.91
CA ALA A 134 5.01 7.01 11.21
C ALA A 134 4.81 8.39 10.55
N TYR A 135 3.61 8.64 10.02
CA TYR A 135 3.28 9.91 9.35
C TYR A 135 2.83 11.02 10.32
N GLU A 136 2.32 10.67 11.51
CA GLU A 136 1.91 11.63 12.55
C GLU A 136 3.06 12.11 13.44
N GLN A 137 4.22 11.45 13.40
CA GLN A 137 5.38 11.89 14.16
C GLN A 137 6.00 13.15 13.51
N PRO A 138 6.23 14.23 14.28
CA PRO A 138 6.94 15.39 13.76
C PRO A 138 8.34 14.94 13.32
N VAL A 139 8.72 15.28 12.09
CA VAL A 139 10.06 15.03 11.57
C VAL A 139 11.05 15.79 12.46
N GLN A 140 11.72 15.09 13.38
CA GLN A 140 12.84 15.66 14.11
C GLN A 140 13.98 15.84 13.10
N CYS A 141 14.20 17.09 12.70
CA CYS A 141 15.33 17.54 11.91
C CYS A 141 16.65 17.41 12.68
#